data_AF-A0A374K1P8-F1
#
_entry.id   AF-A0A374K1P8-F1
#
_cell.length_a   1.000
_cell.length_b   1.000
_cell.length_c   1.000
_cell.angle_alpha   90.00
_cell.angle_beta   90.00
_cell.angle_gamma   90.00
#
_symmetry.space_group_name_H-M   'P 1'
#
loop_
_entity.id
_entity.type
_entity.pdbx_description
1 polymer ?
#
loop_
_entity_poly.entity_id
_entity_poly.type
_entity_poly.pdbx_seq_one_letter_code
_entity_poly.pdbx_strand_id
1 'polypeptide(L)'
;MVKFRKIAFLTMAAVLLSTCATGISNLSESRVGGQYTVYAAEAQADAGESVATLTDATATVKNKKGWYTKNGKTYYYDENGKALKSKFLTYKGDKYYFNRYGRMVRGLNKIQNNYYYFRTNGKALMNTWKKIKGKKYYFGSDGKAYKGAHKVKNSKYYYNFSSNGYLAEGVRKINGVTYRFGSNGKPYTGWYTTKLGNRQYYSASGVAYKGPKKVNGKLYLFDKNGALVKGRGWKYYNGKRYFVSVKGTLLTGYRYVDGAYYYFSKSGAMYRSKWAYANGYKFYFNRGGKRLTDVDKILGKQDSYEIKVNKTTNVVTVYAKDGNKGYIIPVKAFVCSGGDTTPLGTFCTPAKGRWWTLMGPCYGQWDTLITGDILFHSVYYGEEDPTTLSVSAYNMLGTTCSHGCIRLKAGDAKWIYDNCDLGTKVTIFESDKSGPFPKPTSVQLDYSHTWDPTDPTMAYKCRENGCHKGIAW
;
A
#
# COMPACT_ATOMS: atom_id res chain seq x y z
N MET A 1 70.45 53.00 -53.24
CA MET A 1 70.30 52.18 -52.02
C MET A 1 69.65 53.02 -50.94
N VAL A 2 68.35 52.87 -50.72
CA VAL A 2 67.64 53.55 -49.62
C VAL A 2 67.89 52.75 -48.34
N LYS A 3 68.63 53.33 -47.38
CA LYS A 3 68.81 52.71 -46.06
C LYS A 3 67.54 52.94 -45.24
N PHE A 4 66.65 51.96 -45.23
CA PHE A 4 65.53 51.96 -44.29
C PHE A 4 66.06 51.69 -42.88
N ARG A 5 65.91 52.67 -41.97
CA ARG A 5 66.18 52.47 -40.55
C ARG A 5 64.88 52.13 -39.84
N LYS A 6 64.93 51.02 -39.09
CA LYS A 6 63.82 50.49 -38.30
C LYS A 6 63.64 51.38 -37.06
N ILE A 7 62.51 52.06 -36.95
CA ILE A 7 62.15 52.80 -35.74
C ILE A 7 60.89 52.15 -35.18
N ALA A 8 60.98 51.66 -33.94
CA ALA A 8 59.87 51.05 -33.23
C ALA A 8 59.31 52.05 -32.23
N PHE A 9 58.10 52.57 -32.48
CA PHE A 9 57.30 53.19 -31.44
C PHE A 9 55.83 52.74 -31.50
N LEU A 10 55.28 52.61 -30.31
CA LEU A 10 54.08 51.87 -29.93
C LEU A 10 52.82 52.75 -30.04
N THR A 11 51.82 52.27 -30.78
CA THR A 11 50.37 52.54 -30.64
C THR A 11 49.88 53.99 -30.43
N MET A 12 49.13 54.49 -31.41
CA MET A 12 48.21 55.65 -31.32
C MET A 12 47.46 55.72 -29.98
N ALA A 13 47.82 56.69 -29.12
CA ALA A 13 46.91 57.54 -28.34
C ALA A 13 47.70 58.43 -27.35
N ALA A 14 48.51 59.34 -27.90
CA ALA A 14 49.15 60.53 -27.30
C ALA A 14 50.41 60.73 -28.17
N VAL A 15 50.47 61.65 -29.13
CA VAL A 15 50.55 63.09 -28.91
C VAL A 15 49.92 63.78 -30.12
N LEU A 16 48.73 64.36 -29.94
CA LEU A 16 48.49 65.70 -30.49
C LEU A 16 49.16 66.64 -29.49
N LEU A 17 49.94 67.59 -30.01
CA LEU A 17 50.65 68.68 -29.31
C LEU A 17 52.00 68.32 -28.70
N SER A 18 53.05 68.38 -29.52
CA SER A 18 54.03 69.47 -29.42
C SER A 18 55.13 69.27 -30.46
N THR A 19 55.52 70.39 -31.08
CA THR A 19 56.53 70.55 -32.14
C THR A 19 56.06 70.23 -33.55
N CYS A 20 56.15 71.27 -34.37
CA CYS A 20 55.70 71.37 -35.74
C CYS A 20 56.65 70.55 -36.63
N ALA A 21 56.14 69.51 -37.29
CA ALA A 21 56.85 68.88 -38.40
C ALA A 21 55.85 68.70 -39.55
N THR A 22 55.92 69.59 -40.52
CA THR A 22 55.36 69.43 -41.87
C THR A 22 56.14 68.35 -42.59
N GLY A 23 55.49 67.31 -43.15
CA GLY A 23 56.15 66.45 -44.15
C GLY A 23 55.79 64.97 -44.26
N ILE A 24 54.79 64.43 -43.55
CA ILE A 24 54.41 63.00 -43.71
C ILE A 24 53.35 62.87 -44.81
N SER A 25 53.72 62.35 -45.98
CA SER A 25 52.83 62.34 -47.15
C SER A 25 52.21 60.99 -47.53
N ASN A 26 52.63 59.85 -46.97
CA ASN A 26 51.98 58.56 -47.23
C ASN A 26 52.20 57.53 -46.10
N LEU A 27 51.13 56.86 -45.69
CA LEU A 27 51.12 55.75 -44.73
C LEU A 27 50.55 54.50 -45.41
N SER A 28 51.25 53.38 -45.33
CA SER A 28 50.73 52.06 -45.76
C SER A 28 50.88 51.04 -44.65
N GLU A 29 49.80 50.29 -44.38
CA GLU A 29 49.76 49.21 -43.36
C GLU A 29 49.93 47.83 -44.01
N SER A 30 50.61 46.92 -43.30
CA SER A 30 50.50 45.48 -43.59
C SER A 30 50.39 44.67 -42.30
N ARG A 31 49.68 43.52 -42.39
CA ARG A 31 49.29 42.71 -41.23
C ARG A 31 49.69 41.25 -41.47
N VAL A 32 50.69 40.77 -40.74
CA VAL A 32 51.07 39.34 -40.70
C VAL A 32 51.28 38.95 -39.24
N GLY A 33 50.67 37.85 -38.80
CA GLY A 33 50.91 37.29 -37.46
C GLY A 33 50.51 38.17 -36.26
N GLY A 34 49.66 39.19 -36.45
CA GLY A 34 49.23 40.07 -35.37
C GLY A 34 50.18 41.23 -35.05
N GLN A 35 51.23 41.44 -35.84
CA GLN A 35 52.08 42.64 -35.80
C GLN A 35 51.62 43.68 -36.83
N TYR A 36 51.73 44.95 -36.48
CA TYR A 36 51.49 46.10 -37.37
C TYR A 36 52.84 46.66 -37.80
N THR A 37 53.02 46.93 -39.10
CA THR A 37 54.21 47.60 -39.64
C THR A 37 53.75 48.83 -40.44
N VAL A 38 54.31 50.00 -40.16
CA VAL A 38 54.03 51.28 -40.83
C VAL A 38 55.34 51.81 -41.42
N TYR A 39 55.28 52.31 -42.65
CA TYR A 39 56.42 52.91 -43.37
C TYR A 39 56.23 54.43 -43.48
N ALA A 40 57.29 55.20 -43.21
CA ALA A 40 57.38 56.63 -43.51
C ALA A 40 58.74 56.92 -44.17
N ALA A 41 58.77 57.85 -45.12
CA ALA A 41 59.98 58.29 -45.80
C ALA A 41 60.25 59.77 -45.45
N GLU A 42 61.50 60.11 -45.13
CA GLU A 42 61.92 61.50 -44.88
C GLU A 42 62.90 61.96 -45.97
N ALA A 43 62.72 63.22 -46.39
CA ALA A 43 63.64 63.94 -47.27
C ALA A 43 64.72 64.65 -46.43
N GLN A 44 65.93 64.70 -46.97
CA GLN A 44 67.19 65.04 -46.29
C GLN A 44 67.42 66.56 -46.17
N ALA A 45 67.83 67.05 -44.99
CA ALA A 45 68.74 68.20 -44.84
C ALA A 45 69.34 68.32 -43.40
N ASP A 46 70.68 68.31 -43.38
CA ASP A 46 71.67 68.91 -42.49
C ASP A 46 71.66 68.83 -40.94
N ALA A 47 72.68 68.10 -40.47
CA ALA A 47 73.73 68.43 -39.48
C ALA A 47 73.36 69.02 -38.10
N GLY A 48 73.63 68.23 -37.05
CA GLY A 48 73.86 68.73 -35.68
C GLY A 48 73.51 67.72 -34.58
N GLU A 49 74.51 66.95 -34.13
CA GLU A 49 74.63 66.26 -32.82
C GLU A 49 73.42 65.58 -32.15
N SER A 50 73.41 64.24 -32.16
CA SER A 50 73.52 63.37 -30.96
C SER A 50 73.08 61.96 -31.35
N VAL A 51 74.03 61.02 -31.40
CA VAL A 51 73.73 59.60 -31.67
C VAL A 51 73.30 58.96 -30.34
N ALA A 52 72.02 59.03 -30.03
CA ALA A 52 71.45 58.22 -28.96
C ALA A 52 71.33 56.77 -29.45
N THR A 53 72.14 55.87 -28.87
CA THR A 53 71.97 54.42 -29.03
C THR A 53 70.62 53.99 -28.48
N LEU A 54 69.68 53.68 -29.37
CA LEU A 54 68.43 53.02 -29.04
C LEU A 54 68.73 51.55 -28.75
N THR A 55 68.68 51.17 -27.48
CA THR A 55 68.56 49.75 -27.09
C THR A 55 67.20 49.24 -27.54
N ASP A 56 67.16 48.03 -28.11
CA ASP A 56 65.93 47.34 -28.48
C ASP A 56 65.02 47.18 -27.25
N ALA A 57 64.12 48.12 -27.04
CA ALA A 57 63.06 48.00 -26.06
C ALA A 57 61.98 47.07 -26.64
N THR A 58 62.15 45.75 -26.45
CA THR A 58 61.06 44.80 -26.60
C THR A 58 59.99 45.12 -25.53
N ALA A 59 59.05 45.99 -25.86
CA ALA A 59 57.89 46.24 -25.01
C ALA A 59 56.95 45.02 -25.10
N THR A 60 57.10 44.09 -24.17
CA THR A 60 56.13 43.03 -23.94
C THR A 60 54.81 43.69 -23.56
N VAL A 61 53.86 43.81 -24.49
CA VAL A 61 52.47 44.15 -24.15
C VAL A 61 51.97 43.01 -23.27
N LYS A 62 52.04 43.20 -21.95
CA LYS A 62 51.41 42.31 -20.98
C LYS A 62 49.91 42.37 -21.25
N ASN A 63 49.42 41.46 -22.09
CA ASN A 63 48.01 41.15 -22.21
C ASN A 63 47.49 40.90 -20.79
N LYS A 64 46.70 41.83 -20.26
CA LYS A 64 46.16 41.72 -18.91
C LYS A 64 45.07 40.64 -18.90
N LYS A 65 45.49 39.37 -18.80
CA LYS A 65 44.62 38.27 -18.40
C LYS A 65 43.95 38.66 -17.09
N GLY A 66 42.64 38.49 -17.00
CA GLY A 66 41.90 38.70 -15.77
C GLY A 66 40.77 39.71 -15.86
N TRP A 67 40.38 40.21 -14.69
CA TRP A 67 39.19 41.03 -14.51
C TRP A 67 39.43 42.47 -14.96
N TYR A 68 38.47 43.02 -15.70
CA TYR A 68 38.48 44.42 -16.12
C TYR A 68 37.10 45.04 -15.95
N THR A 69 37.01 46.18 -15.26
CA THR A 69 35.74 46.90 -15.09
C THR A 69 35.86 48.30 -15.65
N LYS A 70 34.93 48.68 -16.54
CA LYS A 70 34.81 50.03 -17.10
C LYS A 70 33.33 50.41 -17.18
N ASN A 71 32.99 51.60 -16.70
CA ASN A 71 31.62 52.15 -16.71
C ASN A 71 30.58 51.16 -16.15
N GLY A 72 30.87 50.56 -15.00
CA GLY A 72 30.00 49.58 -14.32
C GLY A 72 29.88 48.20 -15.01
N LYS A 73 30.55 47.97 -16.14
CA LYS A 73 30.55 46.71 -16.87
C LYS A 73 31.85 45.95 -16.60
N THR A 74 31.71 44.69 -16.20
CA THR A 74 32.84 43.81 -15.88
C THR A 74 33.06 42.79 -17.00
N TYR A 75 34.31 42.57 -17.35
CA TYR A 75 34.81 41.67 -18.40
C TYR A 75 35.90 40.77 -17.81
N TYR A 76 36.20 39.68 -18.51
CA TYR A 76 37.37 38.85 -18.23
C TYR A 76 38.11 38.57 -19.53
N TYR A 77 39.40 38.84 -19.56
CA TYR A 77 40.28 38.60 -20.69
C TYR A 77 41.12 37.34 -20.46
N ASP A 78 41.24 36.50 -21.49
CA ASP A 78 42.08 35.31 -21.48
C ASP A 78 43.58 35.67 -21.64
N GLU A 79 44.44 34.65 -21.72
CA GLU A 79 45.89 34.78 -21.85
C GLU A 79 46.31 35.54 -23.13
N ASN A 80 45.46 35.52 -24.15
CA ASN A 80 45.71 36.19 -25.43
C ASN A 80 45.09 37.60 -25.46
N GLY A 81 44.60 38.12 -24.33
CA GLY A 81 43.94 39.42 -24.26
C GLY A 81 42.56 39.45 -24.92
N LYS A 82 41.93 38.29 -25.17
CA LYS A 82 40.59 38.20 -25.76
C LYS A 82 39.52 38.11 -24.68
N ALA A 83 38.48 38.94 -24.79
CA ALA A 83 37.36 38.92 -23.84
C ALA A 83 36.55 37.61 -23.96
N LEU A 84 36.23 36.99 -22.83
CA LEU A 84 35.32 35.85 -22.79
C LEU A 84 33.91 36.30 -23.22
N LYS A 85 33.33 35.65 -24.23
CA LYS A 85 31.98 35.94 -24.75
C LYS A 85 31.15 34.66 -24.79
N SER A 86 29.89 34.74 -24.37
CA SER A 86 28.95 33.60 -24.28
C SER A 86 29.54 32.36 -23.58
N LYS A 87 30.36 32.57 -22.54
CA LYS A 87 31.17 31.52 -21.92
C LYS A 87 31.11 31.61 -20.40
N PHE A 88 31.16 30.44 -19.75
CA PHE A 88 31.34 30.33 -18.31
C PHE A 88 32.82 30.49 -17.95
N LEU A 89 33.06 31.11 -16.79
CA LEU A 89 34.37 31.16 -16.16
C LEU A 89 34.24 30.56 -14.75
N THR A 90 35.11 29.62 -14.41
CA THR A 90 35.33 29.22 -13.01
C THR A 90 36.61 29.90 -12.56
N TYR A 91 36.52 30.77 -11.55
CA TYR A 91 37.65 31.52 -11.02
C TYR A 91 37.64 31.44 -9.50
N LYS A 92 38.71 30.90 -8.91
CA LYS A 92 38.84 30.67 -7.45
C LYS A 92 37.62 29.95 -6.84
N GLY A 93 37.12 28.93 -7.54
CA GLY A 93 35.95 28.14 -7.10
C GLY A 93 34.58 28.76 -7.41
N ASP A 94 34.51 30.04 -7.79
CA ASP A 94 33.27 30.71 -8.15
C ASP A 94 32.99 30.65 -9.65
N LYS A 95 31.72 30.48 -10.01
CA LYS A 95 31.27 30.42 -11.41
C LYS A 95 30.67 31.75 -11.85
N TYR A 96 31.06 32.21 -13.04
CA TYR A 96 30.61 33.44 -13.68
C TYR A 96 30.17 33.16 -15.12
N TYR A 97 29.42 34.08 -15.71
CA TYR A 97 29.06 33.99 -17.12
C TYR A 97 29.14 35.35 -17.80
N PHE A 98 29.66 35.35 -19.02
CA PHE A 98 29.78 36.55 -19.86
C PHE A 98 28.86 36.39 -21.06
N ASN A 99 28.04 37.41 -21.35
CA ASN A 99 27.10 37.37 -22.47
C ASN A 99 27.80 37.49 -23.83
N ARG A 100 27.02 37.57 -24.92
CA ARG A 100 27.56 37.69 -26.29
C ARG A 100 28.47 38.91 -26.53
N TYR A 101 28.34 39.94 -25.70
CA TYR A 101 29.16 41.15 -25.74
C TYR A 101 30.37 41.11 -24.80
N GLY A 102 30.55 40.01 -24.07
CA GLY A 102 31.61 39.82 -23.10
C GLY A 102 31.36 40.49 -21.74
N ARG A 103 30.15 40.99 -21.51
CA ARG A 103 29.77 41.62 -20.23
C ARG A 103 29.33 40.54 -19.24
N MET A 104 29.83 40.61 -18.02
CA MET A 104 29.44 39.72 -16.93
C MET A 104 27.95 39.89 -16.61
N VAL A 105 27.20 38.80 -16.59
CA VAL A 105 25.76 38.82 -16.31
C VAL A 105 25.48 38.81 -14.81
N ARG A 106 24.30 39.33 -14.44
CA ARG A 106 23.77 39.38 -13.07
C ARG A 106 22.30 38.98 -13.09
N GLY A 107 21.78 38.57 -11.94
CA GLY A 107 20.39 38.12 -11.79
C GLY A 107 20.09 36.78 -12.46
N LEU A 108 18.81 36.54 -12.73
CA LEU A 108 18.33 35.30 -13.35
C LEU A 108 18.55 35.33 -14.86
N ASN A 109 19.30 34.37 -15.39
CA ASN A 109 19.62 34.27 -16.80
C ASN A 109 19.30 32.86 -17.30
N LYS A 110 18.63 32.76 -18.45
CA LYS A 110 18.48 31.51 -19.19
C LYS A 110 19.70 31.36 -20.10
N ILE A 111 20.53 30.37 -19.82
CA ILE A 111 21.74 30.06 -20.59
C ILE A 111 21.53 28.67 -21.17
N GLN A 112 21.49 28.58 -22.49
CA GLN A 112 21.01 27.40 -23.22
C GLN A 112 19.60 27.01 -22.70
N ASN A 113 19.44 25.79 -22.20
CA ASN A 113 18.17 25.30 -21.66
C ASN A 113 18.04 25.45 -20.13
N ASN A 114 18.99 26.06 -19.43
CA ASN A 114 19.02 26.09 -17.97
C ASN A 114 18.99 27.51 -17.41
N TYR A 115 18.39 27.67 -16.24
CA TYR A 115 18.38 28.94 -15.53
C TYR A 115 19.50 28.98 -14.51
N TYR A 116 20.22 30.09 -14.47
CA TYR A 116 21.27 30.39 -13.51
C TYR A 116 20.96 31.71 -12.83
N TYR A 117 21.33 31.86 -11.55
CA TYR A 117 21.27 33.15 -10.88
C TYR A 117 22.66 33.61 -10.50
N PHE A 118 23.06 34.77 -11.01
CA PHE A 118 24.34 35.39 -10.66
C PHE A 118 24.08 36.53 -9.68
N ARG A 119 24.79 36.54 -8.54
CA ARG A 119 24.68 37.59 -7.51
C ARG A 119 25.13 38.95 -8.08
N THR A 120 24.98 40.01 -7.29
CA THR A 120 25.43 41.37 -7.67
C THR A 120 26.93 41.44 -7.96
N ASN A 121 27.74 40.63 -7.28
CA ASN A 121 29.17 40.45 -7.56
C ASN A 121 29.48 39.49 -8.72
N GLY A 122 28.47 39.01 -9.46
CA GLY A 122 28.62 38.11 -10.60
C GLY A 122 28.75 36.62 -10.27
N LYS A 123 28.92 36.24 -9.00
CA LYS A 123 29.08 34.84 -8.59
C LYS A 123 27.77 34.06 -8.72
N ALA A 124 27.80 32.90 -9.37
CA ALA A 124 26.65 32.01 -9.50
C ALA A 124 26.18 31.50 -8.13
N LEU A 125 24.87 31.48 -7.93
CA LEU A 125 24.21 30.93 -6.76
C LEU A 125 24.15 29.40 -6.90
N MET A 126 24.58 28.68 -5.87
CA MET A 126 24.75 27.22 -5.90
C MET A 126 24.32 26.62 -4.57
N ASN A 127 23.79 25.40 -4.59
CA ASN A 127 23.28 24.62 -3.45
C ASN A 127 22.29 25.38 -2.53
N THR A 128 21.50 26.31 -3.06
CA THR A 128 20.63 27.15 -2.21
C THR A 128 19.38 27.67 -2.91
N TRP A 129 18.44 28.13 -2.08
CA TRP A 129 17.15 28.67 -2.49
C TRP A 129 17.24 30.15 -2.87
N LYS A 130 16.44 30.59 -3.84
CA LYS A 130 16.19 32.01 -4.12
C LYS A 130 14.74 32.26 -4.51
N LYS A 131 14.13 33.28 -3.91
CA LYS A 131 12.85 33.83 -4.37
C LYS A 131 13.12 34.96 -5.36
N ILE A 132 12.51 34.90 -6.54
CA ILE A 132 12.68 35.84 -7.65
C ILE A 132 11.28 36.12 -8.21
N LYS A 133 10.80 37.36 -8.10
CA LYS A 133 9.46 37.78 -8.58
C LYS A 133 8.35 36.81 -8.14
N GLY A 134 8.28 36.52 -6.84
CA GLY A 134 7.30 35.59 -6.26
C GLY A 134 7.62 34.09 -6.42
N LYS A 135 8.43 33.70 -7.41
CA LYS A 135 8.76 32.30 -7.71
C LYS A 135 9.99 31.82 -6.94
N LYS A 136 9.96 30.60 -6.40
CA LYS A 136 11.06 30.04 -5.59
C LYS A 136 11.83 28.99 -6.39
N TYR A 137 13.14 29.20 -6.54
CA TYR A 137 14.08 28.35 -7.27
C TYR A 137 15.06 27.70 -6.29
N TYR A 138 15.57 26.52 -6.63
CA TYR A 138 16.74 25.94 -5.98
C TYR A 138 17.83 25.75 -7.03
N PHE A 139 19.00 26.34 -6.80
CA PHE A 139 20.15 26.18 -7.69
C PHE A 139 21.04 25.08 -7.15
N GLY A 140 21.32 24.07 -7.98
CA GLY A 140 22.11 22.90 -7.62
C GLY A 140 23.60 23.19 -7.45
N SER A 141 24.38 22.13 -7.25
CA SER A 141 25.84 22.19 -7.13
C SER A 141 26.54 22.58 -8.43
N ASP A 142 25.87 22.56 -9.57
CA ASP A 142 26.39 23.05 -10.84
C ASP A 142 25.91 24.47 -11.20
N GLY A 143 25.12 25.09 -10.32
CA GLY A 143 24.53 26.42 -10.48
C GLY A 143 23.27 26.47 -11.34
N LYS A 144 22.80 25.33 -11.89
CA LYS A 144 21.53 25.27 -12.63
C LYS A 144 20.37 25.25 -11.66
N ALA A 145 19.28 25.92 -12.01
CA ALA A 145 18.00 25.74 -11.33
C ALA A 145 17.49 24.32 -11.58
N TYR A 146 17.10 23.62 -10.52
CA TYR A 146 16.50 22.28 -10.60
C TYR A 146 15.20 22.28 -11.39
N LYS A 147 14.96 21.19 -12.13
CA LYS A 147 13.74 20.93 -12.90
C LYS A 147 13.21 19.53 -12.57
N GLY A 148 11.89 19.36 -12.53
CA GLY A 148 11.29 18.09 -12.13
C GLY A 148 11.47 17.81 -10.64
N ALA A 149 11.43 16.54 -10.22
CA ALA A 149 11.49 16.17 -8.82
C ALA A 149 12.93 15.92 -8.34
N HIS A 150 13.41 16.69 -7.36
CA HIS A 150 14.76 16.56 -6.81
C HIS A 150 14.73 16.59 -5.28
N LYS A 151 15.65 15.87 -4.64
CA LYS A 151 15.98 16.10 -3.23
C LYS A 151 16.94 17.27 -3.16
N VAL A 152 16.58 18.29 -2.40
CA VAL A 152 17.51 19.39 -2.07
C VAL A 152 18.39 18.99 -0.89
N LYS A 153 19.54 19.65 -0.73
CA LYS A 153 20.48 19.37 0.37
C LYS A 153 19.74 19.35 1.72
N ASN A 154 20.00 18.31 2.51
CA ASN A 154 19.41 18.07 3.85
C ASN A 154 17.88 17.86 3.89
N SER A 155 17.22 17.63 2.74
CA SER A 155 15.79 17.31 2.76
C SER A 155 15.50 15.82 2.76
N LYS A 156 14.59 15.41 3.64
CA LYS A 156 14.02 14.05 3.69
C LYS A 156 13.10 13.74 2.49
N TYR A 157 12.64 14.75 1.76
CA TYR A 157 11.63 14.60 0.71
C TYR A 157 12.06 15.25 -0.60
N TYR A 158 11.41 14.83 -1.68
CA TYR A 158 11.54 15.48 -2.98
C TYR A 158 10.79 16.82 -2.99
N TYR A 159 11.27 17.74 -3.80
CA TYR A 159 10.56 18.93 -4.25
C TYR A 159 10.38 18.85 -5.76
N ASN A 160 9.24 19.32 -6.26
CA ASN A 160 8.99 19.39 -7.69
C ASN A 160 9.14 20.82 -8.21
N PHE A 161 9.88 20.94 -9.31
CA PHE A 161 10.14 22.17 -10.02
C PHE A 161 9.57 22.08 -11.44
N SER A 162 9.07 23.20 -11.95
CA SER A 162 8.60 23.35 -13.34
C SER A 162 9.73 23.21 -14.35
N SER A 163 9.38 23.15 -15.64
CA SER A 163 10.35 23.23 -16.75
C SER A 163 11.17 24.52 -16.75
N ASN A 164 10.67 25.56 -16.10
CA ASN A 164 11.32 26.86 -15.91
C ASN A 164 12.11 26.98 -14.60
N GLY A 165 12.18 25.91 -13.79
CA GLY A 165 13.10 25.78 -12.66
C GLY A 165 12.62 26.29 -11.31
N TYR A 166 11.39 26.81 -11.22
CA TYR A 166 10.77 27.20 -9.95
C TYR A 166 9.81 26.12 -9.43
N LEU A 167 9.59 26.09 -8.12
CA LEU A 167 8.67 25.15 -7.44
C LEU A 167 7.29 25.13 -8.09
N ALA A 168 6.74 23.94 -8.29
CA ALA A 168 5.47 23.76 -8.96
C ALA A 168 4.74 22.52 -8.45
N GLU A 169 3.41 22.55 -8.53
CA GLU A 169 2.59 21.36 -8.33
C GLU A 169 2.79 20.31 -9.42
N GLY A 170 2.31 19.11 -9.13
CA GLY A 170 2.19 18.05 -10.13
C GLY A 170 2.29 16.66 -9.55
N VAL A 171 2.19 15.67 -10.43
CA VAL A 171 2.40 14.26 -10.12
C VAL A 171 3.68 13.80 -10.83
N ARG A 172 4.55 13.08 -10.13
CA ARG A 172 5.79 12.51 -10.70
C ARG A 172 5.91 11.06 -10.29
N LYS A 173 6.42 10.23 -11.20
CA LYS A 173 6.82 8.86 -10.90
C LYS A 173 8.34 8.85 -10.74
N ILE A 174 8.83 8.47 -9.57
CA ILE A 174 10.25 8.42 -9.23
C ILE A 174 10.53 6.99 -8.77
N ASN A 175 11.39 6.28 -9.49
CA ASN A 175 11.72 4.87 -9.22
C ASN A 175 10.47 3.99 -9.03
N GLY A 176 9.48 4.14 -9.92
CA GLY A 176 8.23 3.37 -9.85
C GLY A 176 7.18 3.90 -8.86
N VAL A 177 7.55 4.80 -7.94
CA VAL A 177 6.68 5.34 -6.90
C VAL A 177 6.04 6.65 -7.35
N THR A 178 4.71 6.76 -7.20
CA THR A 178 3.96 7.96 -7.56
C THR A 178 3.98 8.97 -6.41
N TYR A 179 4.47 10.17 -6.70
CA TYR A 179 4.49 11.31 -5.80
C TYR A 179 3.55 12.41 -6.29
N ARG A 180 2.92 13.11 -5.35
CA ARG A 180 2.19 14.35 -5.62
C ARG A 180 2.82 15.50 -4.87
N PHE A 181 2.88 16.66 -5.54
CA PHE A 181 3.40 17.90 -5.00
C PHE A 181 2.32 18.98 -5.07
N GLY A 182 2.23 19.79 -4.02
CA GLY A 182 1.34 20.95 -3.97
C GLY A 182 1.89 22.14 -4.76
N SER A 183 1.12 23.22 -4.83
CA SER A 183 1.48 24.45 -5.58
C SER A 183 2.81 25.06 -5.16
N ASN A 184 3.23 24.83 -3.92
CA ASN A 184 4.53 25.23 -3.38
C ASN A 184 5.68 24.25 -3.72
N GLY A 185 5.45 23.25 -4.58
CA GLY A 185 6.40 22.21 -4.99
C GLY A 185 6.85 21.27 -3.87
N LYS A 186 6.28 21.37 -2.67
CA LYS A 186 6.50 20.42 -1.56
C LYS A 186 5.60 19.20 -1.73
N PRO A 187 5.90 18.08 -1.06
CA PRO A 187 5.01 16.92 -1.03
C PRO A 187 3.58 17.29 -0.60
N TYR A 188 2.59 16.82 -1.36
CA TYR A 188 1.18 16.96 -1.03
C TYR A 188 0.77 15.85 -0.05
N THR A 189 0.09 16.20 1.03
CA THR A 189 -0.37 15.23 2.04
C THR A 189 -1.88 15.23 2.13
N GLY A 190 -2.47 14.04 2.29
CA GLY A 190 -3.90 13.88 2.55
C GLY A 190 -4.72 13.47 1.33
N TRP A 191 -6.03 13.69 1.43
CA TRP A 191 -6.99 13.31 0.39
C TRP A 191 -6.91 14.24 -0.80
N TYR A 192 -6.83 13.66 -1.99
CA TYR A 192 -6.89 14.38 -3.25
C TYR A 192 -7.99 13.79 -4.13
N THR A 193 -8.80 14.65 -4.76
CA THR A 193 -9.79 14.26 -5.75
C THR A 193 -9.30 14.71 -7.13
N THR A 194 -9.17 13.78 -8.06
CA THR A 194 -8.79 14.09 -9.45
C THR A 194 -9.94 14.82 -10.15
N LYS A 195 -9.65 15.44 -11.30
CA LYS A 195 -10.68 16.06 -12.16
C LYS A 195 -11.78 15.07 -12.60
N LEU A 196 -11.44 13.78 -12.69
CA LEU A 196 -12.37 12.69 -13.02
C LEU A 196 -13.13 12.17 -11.78
N GLY A 197 -13.02 12.83 -10.62
CA GLY A 197 -13.71 12.44 -9.39
C GLY A 197 -13.08 11.26 -8.62
N ASN A 198 -11.93 10.73 -9.06
CA ASN A 198 -11.25 9.66 -8.35
C ASN A 198 -10.55 10.20 -7.11
N ARG A 199 -10.76 9.54 -5.97
CA ARG A 199 -10.11 9.92 -4.72
C ARG A 199 -8.82 9.15 -4.53
N GLN A 200 -7.77 9.80 -4.04
CA GLN A 200 -6.48 9.22 -3.68
C GLN A 200 -6.07 9.75 -2.31
N TYR A 201 -5.13 9.07 -1.66
CA TYR A 201 -4.52 9.57 -0.43
C TYR A 201 -3.00 9.58 -0.57
N TYR A 202 -2.37 10.67 -0.15
CA TYR A 202 -0.92 10.84 -0.21
C TYR A 202 -0.34 10.94 1.21
N SER A 203 0.77 10.23 1.44
CA SER A 203 1.53 10.25 2.70
C SER A 203 2.10 11.65 2.99
N ALA A 204 2.69 11.82 4.19
CA ALA A 204 3.47 13.01 4.53
C ALA A 204 4.66 13.26 3.58
N SER A 205 5.19 12.20 2.95
CA SER A 205 6.26 12.28 1.94
C SER A 205 5.73 12.48 0.52
N GLY A 206 4.42 12.65 0.35
CA GLY A 206 3.76 12.85 -0.93
C GLY A 206 3.57 11.58 -1.74
N VAL A 207 3.75 10.40 -1.16
CA VAL A 207 3.62 9.11 -1.84
C VAL A 207 2.17 8.67 -1.88
N ALA A 208 1.67 8.28 -3.06
CA ALA A 208 0.33 7.73 -3.21
C ALA A 208 0.18 6.41 -2.43
N TYR A 209 -0.87 6.31 -1.60
CA TYR A 209 -1.21 5.07 -0.92
C TYR A 209 -1.72 4.01 -1.92
N LYS A 210 -1.34 2.76 -1.67
CA LYS A 210 -1.79 1.57 -2.40
C LYS A 210 -2.14 0.46 -1.42
N GLY A 211 -3.08 -0.40 -1.79
CA GLY A 211 -3.56 -1.51 -0.97
C GLY A 211 -4.33 -1.03 0.28
N PRO A 212 -4.51 -1.92 1.28
CA PRO A 212 -5.22 -1.58 2.51
C PRO A 212 -4.38 -0.61 3.37
N LYS A 213 -4.94 0.57 3.69
CA LYS A 213 -4.29 1.61 4.50
C LYS A 213 -5.25 2.26 5.48
N LYS A 214 -4.76 2.51 6.70
CA LYS A 214 -5.49 3.24 7.73
C LYS A 214 -5.28 4.75 7.54
N VAL A 215 -6.37 5.49 7.49
CA VAL A 215 -6.40 6.96 7.37
C VAL A 215 -7.41 7.48 8.39
N ASN A 216 -6.95 8.32 9.32
CA ASN A 216 -7.79 8.92 10.37
C ASN A 216 -8.68 7.89 11.08
N GLY A 217 -8.08 6.80 11.57
CA GLY A 217 -8.80 5.74 12.27
C GLY A 217 -9.53 4.72 11.38
N LYS A 218 -9.85 5.07 10.13
CA LYS A 218 -10.62 4.22 9.20
C LYS A 218 -9.71 3.48 8.23
N LEU A 219 -10.02 2.22 7.95
CA LEU A 219 -9.27 1.39 7.01
C LEU A 219 -9.90 1.49 5.61
N TYR A 220 -9.09 1.81 4.59
CA TYR A 220 -9.50 1.95 3.19
C TYR A 220 -8.69 1.02 2.28
N LEU A 221 -9.22 0.72 1.10
CA LEU A 221 -8.50 0.00 0.06
C LEU A 221 -8.19 0.92 -1.12
N PHE A 222 -6.92 1.04 -1.49
CA PHE A 222 -6.47 1.74 -2.69
C PHE A 222 -6.00 0.74 -3.75
N ASP A 223 -6.32 0.98 -5.00
CA ASP A 223 -5.93 0.11 -6.11
C ASP A 223 -4.42 0.24 -6.45
N LYS A 224 -3.98 -0.48 -7.49
CA LYS A 224 -2.59 -0.47 -7.96
C LYS A 224 -2.11 0.91 -8.46
N ASN A 225 -3.05 1.79 -8.82
CA ASN A 225 -2.82 3.15 -9.28
C ASN A 225 -2.99 4.19 -8.15
N GLY A 226 -3.37 3.74 -6.96
CA GLY A 226 -3.59 4.56 -5.76
C GLY A 226 -4.96 5.22 -5.69
N ALA A 227 -5.91 4.84 -6.55
CA ALA A 227 -7.30 5.29 -6.46
C ALA A 227 -8.05 4.52 -5.38
N LEU A 228 -8.90 5.21 -4.63
CA LEU A 228 -9.76 4.64 -3.61
C LEU A 228 -10.76 3.68 -4.25
N VAL A 229 -10.72 2.42 -3.84
CA VAL A 229 -11.70 1.41 -4.22
C VAL A 229 -12.99 1.67 -3.44
N LYS A 230 -14.09 1.88 -4.16
CA LYS A 230 -15.44 2.15 -3.63
C LYS A 230 -16.48 1.18 -4.20
N GLY A 231 -17.69 1.22 -3.66
CA GLY A 231 -18.78 0.32 -4.01
C GLY A 231 -18.83 -0.90 -3.09
N ARG A 232 -19.99 -1.13 -2.45
CA ARG A 232 -20.19 -2.22 -1.50
C ARG A 232 -19.89 -3.56 -2.18
N GLY A 233 -19.09 -4.41 -1.54
CA GLY A 233 -18.91 -5.79 -1.97
C GLY A 233 -17.48 -6.33 -1.84
N TRP A 234 -17.32 -7.56 -2.32
CA TRP A 234 -16.07 -8.28 -2.32
C TRP A 234 -15.07 -7.70 -3.33
N LYS A 235 -13.84 -7.47 -2.88
CA LYS A 235 -12.73 -7.01 -3.73
C LYS A 235 -11.48 -7.85 -3.46
N TYR A 236 -10.68 -8.02 -4.51
CA TYR A 236 -9.42 -8.74 -4.47
C TYR A 236 -8.26 -7.76 -4.63
N TYR A 237 -7.23 -7.94 -3.80
CA TYR A 237 -6.00 -7.18 -3.92
C TYR A 237 -4.82 -8.05 -3.44
N ASN A 238 -3.81 -8.23 -4.29
CA ASN A 238 -2.62 -9.06 -4.01
C ASN A 238 -2.96 -10.43 -3.39
N GLY A 239 -3.85 -11.20 -4.03
CA GLY A 239 -4.23 -12.54 -3.59
C GLY A 239 -5.11 -12.60 -2.34
N LYS A 240 -5.47 -11.47 -1.74
CA LYS A 240 -6.31 -11.38 -0.53
C LYS A 240 -7.69 -10.82 -0.87
N ARG A 241 -8.70 -11.31 -0.15
CA ARG A 241 -10.09 -10.83 -0.25
C ARG A 241 -10.40 -9.82 0.84
N TYR A 242 -11.15 -8.80 0.47
CA TYR A 242 -11.60 -7.72 1.33
C TYR A 242 -13.08 -7.48 1.07
N PHE A 243 -13.81 -7.02 2.09
CA PHE A 243 -15.16 -6.50 1.90
C PHE A 243 -15.14 -4.98 2.06
N VAL A 244 -15.51 -4.29 0.98
CA VAL A 244 -15.47 -2.83 0.89
C VAL A 244 -16.89 -2.28 1.10
N SER A 245 -17.03 -1.18 1.81
CA SER A 245 -18.30 -0.46 1.98
C SER A 245 -18.58 0.48 0.79
N VAL A 246 -19.79 1.03 0.71
CA VAL A 246 -20.12 2.05 -0.31
C VAL A 246 -19.13 3.22 -0.29
N LYS A 247 -18.67 3.62 0.91
CA LYS A 247 -17.73 4.74 1.13
C LYS A 247 -16.26 4.34 1.01
N GLY A 248 -15.95 3.10 0.64
CA GLY A 248 -14.58 2.61 0.42
C GLY A 248 -13.85 2.13 1.67
N THR A 249 -14.53 2.02 2.81
CA THR A 249 -13.94 1.48 4.05
C THR A 249 -13.96 -0.05 4.07
N LEU A 250 -13.00 -0.66 4.75
CA LEU A 250 -12.88 -2.11 4.89
C LEU A 250 -13.53 -2.62 6.18
N LEU A 251 -14.17 -3.79 6.11
CA LEU A 251 -14.60 -4.53 7.29
C LEU A 251 -13.41 -5.18 8.02
N THR A 252 -13.54 -5.32 9.33
CA THR A 252 -12.61 -6.02 10.23
C THR A 252 -13.39 -6.86 11.24
N GLY A 253 -12.76 -7.87 11.83
CA GLY A 253 -13.35 -8.75 12.84
C GLY A 253 -14.39 -9.73 12.29
N TYR A 254 -15.17 -10.33 13.19
CA TYR A 254 -16.24 -11.28 12.89
C TYR A 254 -17.49 -10.56 12.37
N ARG A 255 -17.96 -10.87 11.16
CA ARG A 255 -19.04 -10.14 10.48
C ARG A 255 -19.95 -11.08 9.70
N TYR A 256 -21.25 -10.82 9.72
CA TYR A 256 -22.23 -11.45 8.84
C TYR A 256 -22.33 -10.67 7.53
N VAL A 257 -22.10 -11.32 6.40
CA VAL A 257 -22.07 -10.72 5.07
C VAL A 257 -22.69 -11.72 4.09
N ASP A 258 -23.68 -11.27 3.31
CA ASP A 258 -24.27 -12.04 2.20
C ASP A 258 -24.58 -13.52 2.57
N GLY A 259 -25.29 -13.72 3.68
CA GLY A 259 -25.78 -15.04 4.10
C GLY A 259 -24.80 -15.90 4.91
N ALA A 260 -23.60 -15.41 5.24
CA ALA A 260 -22.64 -16.18 6.04
C ALA A 260 -21.79 -15.31 6.96
N TYR A 261 -21.24 -15.93 8.01
CA TYR A 261 -20.25 -15.29 8.87
C TYR A 261 -18.84 -15.43 8.30
N TYR A 262 -18.06 -14.35 8.37
CA TYR A 262 -16.67 -14.25 7.96
C TYR A 262 -15.84 -13.62 9.08
N TYR A 263 -14.53 -13.83 9.06
CA TYR A 263 -13.59 -13.12 9.91
C TYR A 263 -12.59 -12.33 9.07
N PHE A 264 -12.44 -11.04 9.36
CA PHE A 264 -11.49 -10.16 8.71
C PHE A 264 -10.38 -9.75 9.69
N SER A 265 -9.13 -9.81 9.24
CA SER A 265 -7.98 -9.39 10.03
C SER A 265 -8.04 -7.91 10.42
N LYS A 266 -7.15 -7.45 11.29
CA LYS A 266 -6.96 -6.00 11.59
C LYS A 266 -6.59 -5.18 10.34
N SER A 267 -6.01 -5.82 9.32
CA SER A 267 -5.71 -5.20 8.02
C SER A 267 -6.86 -5.34 7.01
N GLY A 268 -8.02 -5.85 7.43
CA GLY A 268 -9.22 -6.06 6.62
C GLY A 268 -9.18 -7.27 5.69
N ALA A 269 -8.12 -8.07 5.73
CA ALA A 269 -8.01 -9.25 4.88
C ALA A 269 -8.86 -10.39 5.47
N MET A 270 -9.74 -10.97 4.67
CA MET A 270 -10.59 -12.09 5.06
C MET A 270 -9.74 -13.34 5.36
N TYR A 271 -10.06 -14.03 6.46
CA TYR A 271 -9.47 -15.32 6.82
C TYR A 271 -9.97 -16.43 5.89
N ARG A 272 -9.10 -17.39 5.58
CA ARG A 272 -9.37 -18.54 4.71
C ARG A 272 -8.64 -19.75 5.28
N SER A 273 -9.33 -20.88 5.38
CA SER A 273 -8.82 -22.13 5.95
C SER A 273 -8.12 -21.90 7.30
N LYS A 274 -8.79 -21.19 8.21
CA LYS A 274 -8.17 -20.67 9.43
C LYS A 274 -9.16 -20.58 10.59
N TRP A 275 -8.66 -20.85 11.80
CA TRP A 275 -9.36 -20.63 13.05
C TRP A 275 -9.33 -19.15 13.50
N ALA A 276 -10.42 -18.66 14.09
CA ALA A 276 -10.46 -17.37 14.78
C ALA A 276 -11.40 -17.37 15.99
N TYR A 277 -11.05 -16.55 16.99
CA TYR A 277 -11.87 -16.36 18.18
C TYR A 277 -12.90 -15.25 17.95
N ALA A 278 -14.16 -15.52 18.27
CA ALA A 278 -15.25 -14.56 18.23
C ALA A 278 -16.37 -14.97 19.18
N ASN A 279 -16.97 -13.99 19.87
CA ASN A 279 -18.12 -14.18 20.78
C ASN A 279 -17.90 -15.30 21.82
N GLY A 280 -16.69 -15.41 22.37
CA GLY A 280 -16.35 -16.43 23.37
C GLY A 280 -15.98 -17.81 22.80
N TYR A 281 -16.11 -18.03 21.49
CA TYR A 281 -15.85 -19.31 20.84
C TYR A 281 -14.67 -19.24 19.86
N LYS A 282 -14.13 -20.40 19.50
CA LYS A 282 -13.15 -20.57 18.42
C LYS A 282 -13.84 -21.21 17.21
N PHE A 283 -13.93 -20.46 16.11
CA PHE A 283 -14.59 -20.91 14.89
C PHE A 283 -13.60 -21.15 13.76
N TYR A 284 -13.91 -22.12 12.89
CA TYR A 284 -13.16 -22.35 11.66
C TYR A 284 -13.82 -21.67 10.46
N PHE A 285 -13.00 -21.05 9.61
CA PHE A 285 -13.41 -20.42 8.36
C PHE A 285 -12.79 -21.18 7.19
N ASN A 286 -13.62 -21.67 6.27
CA ASN A 286 -13.20 -22.54 5.17
C ASN A 286 -12.37 -21.80 4.10
N ARG A 287 -12.01 -22.50 3.00
CA ARG A 287 -11.26 -21.89 1.88
C ARG A 287 -11.98 -20.71 1.23
N GLY A 288 -13.31 -20.68 1.26
CA GLY A 288 -14.14 -19.56 0.82
C GLY A 288 -14.23 -18.41 1.82
N GLY A 289 -13.77 -18.62 3.06
CA GLY A 289 -13.85 -17.70 4.19
C GLY A 289 -15.13 -17.78 5.00
N LYS A 290 -16.09 -18.63 4.61
CA LYS A 290 -17.33 -18.83 5.36
C LYS A 290 -17.02 -19.61 6.63
N ARG A 291 -17.62 -19.19 7.74
CA ARG A 291 -17.58 -19.93 9.00
C ARG A 291 -18.31 -21.26 8.84
N LEU A 292 -17.68 -22.35 9.23
CA LEU A 292 -18.33 -23.66 9.27
C LEU A 292 -19.19 -23.82 10.53
N THR A 293 -20.23 -24.64 10.40
CA THR A 293 -21.13 -25.09 11.49
C THR A 293 -20.97 -26.57 11.80
N ASP A 294 -20.16 -27.25 11.00
CA ASP A 294 -19.67 -28.60 11.23
C ASP A 294 -18.16 -28.57 10.96
N VAL A 295 -17.37 -28.81 12.01
CA VAL A 295 -15.91 -28.85 11.94
C VAL A 295 -15.34 -30.21 12.32
N ASP A 296 -16.19 -31.24 12.38
CA ASP A 296 -15.80 -32.60 12.75
C ASP A 296 -14.63 -33.10 11.88
N LYS A 297 -14.78 -33.03 10.56
CA LYS A 297 -13.73 -33.41 9.60
C LYS A 297 -12.48 -32.52 9.63
N ILE A 298 -12.56 -31.34 10.25
CA ILE A 298 -11.43 -30.40 10.39
C ILE A 298 -10.63 -30.69 11.66
N LEU A 299 -11.32 -31.04 12.75
CA LEU A 299 -10.71 -31.37 14.03
C LEU A 299 -10.23 -32.83 14.09
N GLY A 300 -10.99 -33.75 13.49
CA GLY A 300 -10.88 -35.18 13.76
C GLY A 300 -11.40 -35.55 15.16
N LYS A 301 -11.33 -36.84 15.50
CA LYS A 301 -11.66 -37.33 16.85
C LYS A 301 -10.80 -36.61 17.90
N GLN A 302 -11.43 -36.17 18.98
CA GLN A 302 -10.77 -35.51 20.10
C GLN A 302 -10.80 -36.43 21.33
N ASP A 303 -9.90 -36.18 22.29
CA ASP A 303 -9.81 -36.94 23.54
C ASP A 303 -11.02 -36.74 24.47
N SER A 304 -11.74 -35.62 24.30
CA SER A 304 -12.90 -35.31 25.13
C SER A 304 -13.80 -34.25 24.48
N TYR A 305 -15.08 -34.33 24.80
CA TYR A 305 -16.08 -33.36 24.43
C TYR A 305 -16.92 -32.93 25.65
N GLU A 306 -17.60 -31.80 25.51
CA GLU A 306 -18.69 -31.37 26.39
C GLU A 306 -19.95 -31.20 25.55
N ILE A 307 -21.08 -31.73 26.02
CA ILE A 307 -22.36 -31.65 25.33
C ILE A 307 -23.25 -30.67 26.10
N LYS A 308 -23.89 -29.75 25.37
CA LYS A 308 -24.91 -28.87 25.95
C LYS A 308 -26.23 -29.04 25.22
N VAL A 309 -27.30 -29.20 25.99
CA VAL A 309 -28.66 -29.37 25.49
C VAL A 309 -29.48 -28.16 25.92
N ASN A 310 -29.96 -27.39 24.95
CA ASN A 310 -30.91 -26.33 25.19
C ASN A 310 -32.32 -26.86 24.88
N LYS A 311 -33.12 -27.10 25.92
CA LYS A 311 -34.49 -27.61 25.79
C LYS A 311 -35.40 -26.61 25.09
N THR A 312 -35.27 -25.32 25.42
CA THR A 312 -36.12 -24.25 24.85
C THR A 312 -35.99 -24.14 23.34
N THR A 313 -34.75 -24.21 22.83
CA THR A 313 -34.51 -24.12 21.38
C THR A 313 -34.46 -25.47 20.68
N ASN A 314 -34.51 -26.58 21.43
CA ASN A 314 -34.45 -27.94 20.93
C ASN A 314 -33.16 -28.20 20.11
N VAL A 315 -32.02 -27.85 20.72
CA VAL A 315 -30.69 -27.98 20.12
C VAL A 315 -29.70 -28.62 21.08
N VAL A 316 -29.02 -29.65 20.61
CA VAL A 316 -27.78 -30.17 21.22
C VAL A 316 -26.59 -29.54 20.53
N THR A 317 -25.58 -29.09 21.27
CA THR A 317 -24.30 -28.63 20.70
C THR A 317 -23.16 -29.35 21.39
N VAL A 318 -22.25 -29.90 20.60
CA VAL A 318 -21.03 -30.56 21.08
C VAL A 318 -19.86 -29.59 20.98
N TYR A 319 -19.04 -29.54 22.03
CA TYR A 319 -17.89 -28.67 22.13
C TYR A 319 -16.62 -29.47 22.36
N ALA A 320 -15.56 -29.15 21.62
CA ALA A 320 -14.21 -29.64 21.85
C ALA A 320 -13.40 -28.64 22.69
N LYS A 321 -12.38 -29.16 23.36
CA LYS A 321 -11.50 -28.40 24.25
C LYS A 321 -10.46 -27.59 23.46
N ASP A 322 -10.25 -26.32 23.79
CA ASP A 322 -9.17 -25.48 23.26
C ASP A 322 -8.05 -25.30 24.31
N GLY A 323 -7.35 -26.39 24.61
CA GLY A 323 -6.34 -26.43 25.67
C GLY A 323 -6.90 -25.94 27.01
N ASN A 324 -6.21 -24.99 27.64
CA ASN A 324 -6.61 -24.45 28.94
C ASN A 324 -7.81 -23.48 28.89
N LYS A 325 -8.31 -23.13 27.69
CA LYS A 325 -9.50 -22.26 27.56
C LYS A 325 -10.82 -23.01 27.72
N GLY A 326 -10.77 -24.32 27.94
CA GLY A 326 -11.95 -25.16 28.12
C GLY A 326 -12.66 -25.47 26.80
N TYR A 327 -13.92 -25.92 26.91
CA TYR A 327 -14.74 -26.40 25.80
C TYR A 327 -15.39 -25.25 25.03
N ILE A 328 -14.57 -24.53 24.25
CA ILE A 328 -14.98 -23.33 23.50
C ILE A 328 -14.91 -23.50 21.97
N ILE A 329 -14.69 -24.71 21.47
CA ILE A 329 -14.73 -25.03 20.04
C ILE A 329 -16.06 -25.72 19.74
N PRO A 330 -17.09 -25.01 19.23
CA PRO A 330 -18.32 -25.66 18.82
C PRO A 330 -18.02 -26.57 17.62
N VAL A 331 -18.30 -27.86 17.76
CA VAL A 331 -17.95 -28.89 16.77
C VAL A 331 -19.09 -29.08 15.78
N LYS A 332 -20.28 -29.33 16.32
CA LYS A 332 -21.52 -29.60 15.58
C LYS A 332 -22.72 -29.27 16.46
N ALA A 333 -23.84 -28.93 15.83
CA ALA A 333 -25.13 -28.83 16.50
C ALA A 333 -26.11 -29.82 15.87
N PHE A 334 -26.97 -30.38 16.71
CA PHE A 334 -28.03 -31.32 16.32
C PHE A 334 -29.39 -30.73 16.71
N VAL A 335 -30.39 -30.95 15.86
CA VAL A 335 -31.78 -30.74 16.26
C VAL A 335 -32.20 -31.91 17.15
N CYS A 336 -32.86 -31.62 18.26
CA CYS A 336 -33.35 -32.65 19.16
C CYS A 336 -34.81 -32.39 19.56
N SER A 337 -35.40 -33.34 20.26
CA SER A 337 -36.67 -33.18 20.96
C SER A 337 -36.54 -33.70 22.38
N GLY A 338 -36.58 -32.76 23.32
CA GLY A 338 -36.70 -33.06 24.75
C GLY A 338 -38.16 -33.03 25.21
N GLY A 339 -38.34 -33.15 26.52
CA GLY A 339 -39.62 -33.11 27.21
C GLY A 339 -39.58 -32.16 28.40
N ASP A 340 -40.74 -31.80 28.94
CA ASP A 340 -40.81 -30.95 30.12
C ASP A 340 -40.12 -31.61 31.32
N THR A 341 -40.22 -32.93 31.43
CA THR A 341 -39.59 -33.78 32.44
C THR A 341 -38.10 -34.01 32.24
N THR A 342 -37.49 -33.56 31.13
CA THR A 342 -36.04 -33.64 30.94
C THR A 342 -35.34 -32.82 32.04
N PRO A 343 -34.48 -33.43 32.86
CA PRO A 343 -33.90 -32.78 34.02
C PRO A 343 -32.92 -31.68 33.62
N LEU A 344 -32.96 -30.56 34.33
CA LEU A 344 -31.97 -29.50 34.22
C LEU A 344 -30.77 -29.83 35.10
N GLY A 345 -29.57 -29.53 34.65
CA GLY A 345 -28.36 -29.75 35.45
C GLY A 345 -27.15 -30.14 34.64
N THR A 346 -26.13 -30.63 35.35
CA THR A 346 -24.90 -31.15 34.76
C THR A 346 -24.72 -32.60 35.18
N PHE A 347 -24.48 -33.46 34.20
CA PHE A 347 -24.43 -34.92 34.31
C PHE A 347 -23.19 -35.46 33.58
N CYS A 348 -22.93 -36.76 33.72
CA CYS A 348 -21.87 -37.47 33.02
C CYS A 348 -22.42 -38.78 32.46
N THR A 349 -22.05 -39.13 31.23
CA THR A 349 -22.60 -40.29 30.51
C THR A 349 -22.05 -41.63 31.04
N PRO A 350 -22.80 -42.46 31.78
CA PRO A 350 -22.22 -43.61 32.48
C PRO A 350 -22.30 -44.92 31.67
N ALA A 351 -23.18 -45.00 30.67
CA ALA A 351 -23.40 -46.21 29.88
C ALA A 351 -23.87 -45.87 28.46
N LYS A 352 -23.71 -46.83 27.56
CA LYS A 352 -24.10 -46.74 26.15
C LYS A 352 -24.58 -48.10 25.65
N GLY A 353 -25.55 -48.10 24.73
CA GLY A 353 -26.12 -49.31 24.13
C GLY A 353 -26.41 -49.09 22.65
N ARG A 354 -26.35 -50.15 21.84
CA ARG A 354 -26.77 -50.07 20.43
C ARG A 354 -28.29 -49.92 20.34
N TRP A 355 -28.99 -50.63 21.20
CA TRP A 355 -30.44 -50.59 21.41
C TRP A 355 -30.72 -50.46 22.90
N TRP A 356 -31.78 -49.75 23.24
CA TRP A 356 -32.26 -49.64 24.62
C TRP A 356 -33.78 -49.59 24.64
N THR A 357 -34.40 -50.44 25.45
CA THR A 357 -35.86 -50.42 25.67
C THR A 357 -36.24 -49.13 26.40
N LEU A 358 -37.19 -48.39 25.82
CA LEU A 358 -37.70 -47.13 26.36
C LEU A 358 -39.02 -47.38 27.12
N MET A 359 -39.77 -46.32 27.41
CA MET A 359 -41.09 -46.42 28.04
C MET A 359 -42.12 -47.01 27.05
N GLY A 360 -42.54 -48.26 27.29
CA GLY A 360 -43.40 -49.05 26.39
C GLY A 360 -42.60 -50.02 25.53
N PRO A 361 -43.24 -50.80 24.63
CA PRO A 361 -42.53 -51.68 23.69
C PRO A 361 -41.94 -50.84 22.54
N CYS A 362 -41.00 -49.97 22.86
CA CYS A 362 -40.29 -49.16 21.87
C CYS A 362 -38.82 -49.03 22.21
N TYR A 363 -38.00 -48.86 21.18
CA TYR A 363 -36.56 -48.99 21.28
C TYR A 363 -35.87 -47.74 20.74
N GLY A 364 -34.96 -47.18 21.53
CA GLY A 364 -33.99 -46.21 21.07
C GLY A 364 -32.81 -46.94 20.44
N GLN A 365 -32.12 -46.28 19.51
CA GLN A 365 -30.82 -46.74 19.03
C GLN A 365 -29.74 -45.69 19.17
N TRP A 366 -28.51 -46.20 19.25
CA TRP A 366 -27.29 -45.42 19.48
C TRP A 366 -27.36 -44.66 20.81
N ASP A 367 -27.82 -45.37 21.82
CA ASP A 367 -28.20 -44.84 23.12
C ASP A 367 -26.99 -44.47 23.96
N THR A 368 -27.04 -43.28 24.55
CA THR A 368 -26.08 -42.81 25.54
C THR A 368 -26.83 -42.32 26.76
N LEU A 369 -26.70 -43.04 27.88
CA LEU A 369 -27.36 -42.69 29.13
C LEU A 369 -26.80 -41.36 29.67
N ILE A 370 -27.68 -40.47 30.13
CA ILE A 370 -27.31 -39.18 30.74
C ILE A 370 -27.42 -39.26 32.26
N THR A 371 -28.58 -39.67 32.77
CA THR A 371 -28.89 -39.82 34.20
C THR A 371 -30.20 -40.58 34.37
N GLY A 372 -30.34 -41.39 35.42
CA GLY A 372 -31.58 -42.14 35.69
C GLY A 372 -32.00 -43.00 34.49
N ASP A 373 -33.15 -42.67 33.91
CA ASP A 373 -33.75 -43.24 32.70
C ASP A 373 -33.71 -42.28 31.49
N ILE A 374 -32.93 -41.21 31.57
CA ILE A 374 -32.84 -40.16 30.55
C ILE A 374 -31.64 -40.42 29.64
N LEU A 375 -31.90 -40.64 28.35
CA LEU A 375 -30.87 -40.94 27.34
C LEU A 375 -30.80 -39.86 26.26
N PHE A 376 -29.63 -39.73 25.63
CA PHE A 376 -29.56 -39.38 24.21
C PHE A 376 -29.85 -40.65 23.41
N HIS A 377 -30.81 -40.58 22.49
CA HIS A 377 -31.09 -41.69 21.58
C HIS A 377 -31.70 -41.18 20.28
N SER A 378 -31.75 -42.03 19.25
CA SER A 378 -32.52 -41.76 18.03
C SER A 378 -34.00 -41.51 18.34
N VAL A 379 -34.80 -41.09 17.36
CA VAL A 379 -36.25 -41.30 17.43
C VAL A 379 -36.54 -42.80 17.65
N TYR A 380 -37.63 -43.13 18.33
CA TYR A 380 -37.91 -44.52 18.74
C TYR A 380 -38.44 -45.39 17.59
N TYR A 381 -38.23 -46.70 17.76
CA TYR A 381 -38.57 -47.77 16.84
C TYR A 381 -39.55 -48.75 17.52
N GLY A 382 -40.34 -49.47 16.73
CA GLY A 382 -41.26 -50.48 17.24
C GLY A 382 -40.53 -51.74 17.75
N GLU A 383 -39.42 -52.09 17.09
CA GLU A 383 -38.58 -53.25 17.42
C GLU A 383 -37.10 -52.83 17.46
N GLU A 384 -36.20 -53.73 17.87
CA GLU A 384 -34.75 -53.60 17.68
C GLU A 384 -34.33 -53.78 16.20
N ASP A 385 -35.10 -53.17 15.29
CA ASP A 385 -34.96 -53.23 13.84
C ASP A 385 -34.96 -51.78 13.27
N PRO A 386 -33.90 -51.37 12.55
CA PRO A 386 -33.78 -50.02 12.00
C PRO A 386 -34.79 -49.70 10.87
N THR A 387 -35.64 -50.65 10.48
CA THR A 387 -36.76 -50.49 9.54
C THR A 387 -38.13 -50.29 10.22
N THR A 388 -38.17 -50.11 11.54
CA THR A 388 -39.44 -49.90 12.28
C THR A 388 -39.56 -48.50 12.89
N LEU A 389 -38.98 -47.48 12.23
CA LEU A 389 -38.96 -46.10 12.73
C LEU A 389 -40.38 -45.56 12.94
N SER A 390 -40.62 -44.93 14.10
CA SER A 390 -41.79 -44.08 14.28
C SER A 390 -41.64 -42.77 13.48
N VAL A 391 -42.16 -42.75 12.25
CA VAL A 391 -42.12 -41.57 11.37
C VAL A 391 -42.84 -40.39 11.97
N SER A 392 -43.98 -40.62 12.65
CA SER A 392 -44.72 -39.55 13.34
C SER A 392 -43.83 -38.86 14.37
N ALA A 393 -43.08 -39.60 15.18
CA ALA A 393 -42.15 -39.04 16.15
C ALA A 393 -40.92 -38.39 15.50
N TYR A 394 -40.43 -38.92 14.37
CA TYR A 394 -39.32 -38.32 13.63
C TYR A 394 -39.70 -36.95 13.10
N ASN A 395 -40.92 -36.83 12.57
CA ASN A 395 -41.48 -35.58 12.06
C ASN A 395 -41.70 -34.53 13.15
N MET A 396 -41.73 -34.93 14.43
CA MET A 396 -41.76 -34.02 15.57
C MET A 396 -40.37 -33.50 16.01
N LEU A 397 -39.27 -33.97 15.42
CA LEU A 397 -37.92 -33.51 15.78
C LEU A 397 -37.77 -32.00 15.68
N GLY A 398 -37.35 -31.38 16.78
CA GLY A 398 -37.22 -29.93 16.91
C GLY A 398 -38.35 -29.28 17.71
N THR A 399 -39.31 -30.06 18.17
CA THR A 399 -40.41 -29.69 19.11
C THR A 399 -40.20 -30.33 20.48
N THR A 400 -40.86 -29.80 21.52
CA THR A 400 -40.86 -30.40 22.86
C THR A 400 -41.96 -31.46 22.93
N CYS A 401 -41.58 -32.74 22.93
CA CYS A 401 -42.54 -33.85 22.78
C CYS A 401 -42.08 -35.19 23.36
N SER A 402 -40.96 -35.23 24.08
CA SER A 402 -40.51 -36.45 24.73
C SER A 402 -41.05 -36.56 26.17
N HIS A 403 -41.05 -37.76 26.73
CA HIS A 403 -41.36 -38.01 28.15
C HIS A 403 -40.13 -37.86 29.05
N GLY A 404 -39.03 -37.28 28.55
CA GLY A 404 -37.83 -37.00 29.33
C GLY A 404 -36.53 -37.16 28.54
N CYS A 405 -36.41 -38.17 27.70
CA CYS A 405 -35.21 -38.42 26.89
C CYS A 405 -34.95 -37.33 25.83
N ILE A 406 -33.71 -37.22 25.36
CA ILE A 406 -33.33 -36.35 24.25
C ILE A 406 -33.33 -37.16 22.96
N ARG A 407 -34.38 -37.00 22.16
CA ARG A 407 -34.54 -37.66 20.85
C ARG A 407 -33.75 -36.91 19.78
N LEU A 408 -33.04 -37.65 18.94
CA LEU A 408 -32.19 -37.16 17.85
C LEU A 408 -32.51 -37.92 16.56
N LYS A 409 -31.97 -37.46 15.44
CA LYS A 409 -31.84 -38.35 14.26
C LYS A 409 -30.85 -39.46 14.59
N ALA A 410 -31.02 -40.65 14.01
CA ALA A 410 -30.17 -41.80 14.25
C ALA A 410 -28.69 -41.50 13.95
N GLY A 411 -28.38 -40.79 12.85
CA GLY A 411 -27.02 -40.38 12.54
C GLY A 411 -26.39 -39.41 13.56
N ASP A 412 -27.21 -38.52 14.13
CA ASP A 412 -26.77 -37.56 15.15
C ASP A 412 -26.56 -38.26 16.51
N ALA A 413 -27.46 -39.18 16.91
CA ALA A 413 -27.31 -40.03 18.08
C ALA A 413 -26.07 -40.93 17.95
N LYS A 414 -25.88 -41.55 16.79
CA LYS A 414 -24.69 -42.35 16.48
C LYS A 414 -23.41 -41.54 16.57
N TRP A 415 -23.41 -40.30 16.09
CA TRP A 415 -22.22 -39.46 16.21
C TRP A 415 -21.82 -39.26 17.68
N ILE A 416 -22.78 -39.02 18.58
CA ILE A 416 -22.52 -38.95 20.04
C ILE A 416 -22.04 -40.30 20.59
N TYR A 417 -22.69 -41.39 20.16
CA TYR A 417 -22.33 -42.75 20.55
C TYR A 417 -20.89 -43.11 20.18
N ASP A 418 -20.43 -42.77 18.98
CA ASP A 418 -19.10 -43.11 18.48
C ASP A 418 -17.97 -42.19 19.02
N ASN A 419 -18.28 -40.90 19.21
CA ASN A 419 -17.24 -39.87 19.41
C ASN A 419 -17.10 -39.40 20.86
N CYS A 420 -18.16 -39.43 21.66
CA CYS A 420 -18.12 -38.90 23.03
C CYS A 420 -17.89 -40.03 24.03
N ASP A 421 -16.70 -40.19 24.61
CA ASP A 421 -16.45 -41.30 25.54
C ASP A 421 -17.35 -41.28 26.79
N LEU A 422 -17.45 -42.42 27.50
CA LEU A 422 -18.12 -42.47 28.80
C LEU A 422 -17.50 -41.46 29.77
N GLY A 423 -18.32 -40.88 30.64
CA GLY A 423 -17.93 -39.76 31.49
C GLY A 423 -17.98 -38.40 30.78
N THR A 424 -18.37 -38.34 29.50
CA THR A 424 -18.60 -37.06 28.80
C THR A 424 -19.61 -36.22 29.58
N LYS A 425 -19.21 -34.98 29.88
CA LYS A 425 -20.05 -34.02 30.61
C LYS A 425 -21.19 -33.51 29.73
N VAL A 426 -22.39 -33.52 30.29
CA VAL A 426 -23.63 -33.08 29.64
C VAL A 426 -24.28 -31.99 30.49
N THR A 427 -24.52 -30.80 29.94
CA THR A 427 -25.28 -29.75 30.61
C THR A 427 -26.62 -29.54 29.91
N ILE A 428 -27.71 -29.74 30.63
CA ILE A 428 -29.08 -29.53 30.15
C ILE A 428 -29.61 -28.25 30.80
N PHE A 429 -30.10 -27.33 29.96
CA PHE A 429 -30.54 -26.00 30.39
C PHE A 429 -31.66 -25.46 29.49
N GLU A 430 -32.25 -24.35 29.92
CA GLU A 430 -33.29 -23.61 29.18
C GLU A 430 -32.81 -22.18 28.92
N SER A 431 -32.94 -21.73 27.67
CA SER A 431 -32.63 -20.35 27.28
C SER A 431 -33.17 -20.05 25.89
N ASP A 432 -33.79 -18.87 25.72
CA ASP A 432 -34.18 -18.37 24.39
C ASP A 432 -32.99 -17.94 23.53
N LYS A 433 -31.78 -17.85 24.12
CA LYS A 433 -30.57 -17.49 23.40
C LYS A 433 -30.13 -18.65 22.51
N SER A 434 -30.04 -18.39 21.21
CA SER A 434 -29.45 -19.33 20.26
C SER A 434 -28.00 -19.66 20.62
N GLY A 435 -27.60 -20.91 20.39
CA GLY A 435 -26.23 -21.36 20.55
C GLY A 435 -25.26 -20.71 19.55
N PRO A 436 -23.98 -21.15 19.55
CA PRO A 436 -22.98 -20.64 18.61
C PRO A 436 -23.33 -20.95 17.15
N PHE A 437 -24.17 -21.96 16.89
CA PHE A 437 -24.65 -22.33 15.57
C PHE A 437 -26.16 -22.05 15.44
N PRO A 438 -26.63 -21.74 14.22
CA PRO A 438 -28.07 -21.72 13.96
C PRO A 438 -28.67 -23.10 14.26
N LYS A 439 -29.94 -23.14 14.65
CA LYS A 439 -30.69 -24.39 14.84
C LYS A 439 -30.63 -25.21 13.54
N PRO A 440 -30.12 -26.46 13.58
CA PRO A 440 -30.17 -27.35 12.42
C PRO A 440 -31.60 -27.62 12.00
N THR A 441 -31.83 -27.80 10.71
CA THR A 441 -33.14 -28.20 10.18
C THR A 441 -33.30 -29.74 10.25
N SER A 442 -34.52 -30.20 10.52
CA SER A 442 -34.95 -31.58 10.27
C SER A 442 -35.69 -31.64 8.93
N VAL A 443 -35.48 -32.71 8.17
CA VAL A 443 -36.30 -33.04 7.00
C VAL A 443 -37.52 -33.78 7.50
N GLN A 444 -38.69 -33.52 6.93
CA GLN A 444 -39.90 -34.29 7.22
C GLN A 444 -39.95 -35.51 6.30
N LEU A 445 -40.32 -36.66 6.85
CA LEU A 445 -40.46 -37.91 6.11
C LEU A 445 -41.92 -38.13 5.73
N ASP A 446 -42.13 -38.78 4.59
CA ASP A 446 -43.44 -39.31 4.22
C ASP A 446 -43.87 -40.39 5.23
N TYR A 447 -45.15 -40.44 5.60
CA TYR A 447 -45.66 -41.40 6.59
C TYR A 447 -45.55 -42.87 6.15
N SER A 448 -45.36 -43.13 4.85
CA SER A 448 -45.05 -44.48 4.33
C SER A 448 -43.61 -44.92 4.56
N HIS A 449 -42.74 -44.02 5.03
CA HIS A 449 -41.34 -44.33 5.30
C HIS A 449 -41.19 -45.22 6.52
N THR A 450 -40.05 -45.93 6.62
CA THR A 450 -39.86 -46.93 7.68
C THR A 450 -38.48 -46.88 8.35
N TRP A 451 -37.54 -46.07 7.85
CA TRP A 451 -36.19 -45.97 8.40
C TRP A 451 -35.75 -44.53 8.60
N ASP A 452 -34.73 -44.29 9.44
CA ASP A 452 -34.11 -42.97 9.53
C ASP A 452 -33.08 -42.82 8.40
N PRO A 453 -33.27 -41.87 7.47
CA PRO A 453 -32.36 -41.69 6.33
C PRO A 453 -31.01 -41.09 6.72
N THR A 454 -30.74 -40.81 7.99
CA THR A 454 -29.43 -40.44 8.53
C THR A 454 -28.74 -41.59 9.25
N ASP A 455 -29.39 -42.75 9.42
CA ASP A 455 -28.77 -43.93 10.04
C ASP A 455 -27.76 -44.58 9.08
N PRO A 456 -26.46 -44.67 9.44
CA PRO A 456 -25.45 -45.25 8.55
C PRO A 456 -25.69 -46.71 8.21
N THR A 457 -26.41 -47.45 9.05
CA THR A 457 -26.80 -48.85 8.78
C THR A 457 -27.92 -48.95 7.75
N MET A 458 -28.63 -47.85 7.49
CA MET A 458 -29.73 -47.75 6.51
C MET A 458 -29.37 -46.99 5.24
N ALA A 459 -28.09 -46.63 5.07
CA ALA A 459 -27.61 -45.94 3.87
C ALA A 459 -27.89 -46.74 2.58
N TYR A 460 -28.04 -48.06 2.65
CA TYR A 460 -28.39 -48.89 1.49
C TYR A 460 -29.84 -48.68 1.02
N LYS A 461 -30.82 -48.55 1.94
CA LYS A 461 -32.22 -48.25 1.58
C LYS A 461 -32.35 -46.91 0.85
N CYS A 462 -31.54 -45.93 1.24
CA CYS A 462 -31.45 -44.64 0.55
C CYS A 462 -30.92 -44.78 -0.88
N ARG A 463 -29.99 -45.72 -1.15
CA ARG A 463 -29.51 -46.02 -2.50
C ARG A 463 -30.56 -46.77 -3.35
N GLU A 464 -31.32 -47.65 -2.73
CA GLU A 464 -32.36 -48.46 -3.40
C GLU A 464 -33.61 -47.65 -3.76
N ASN A 465 -34.05 -46.77 -2.85
CA ASN A 465 -35.34 -46.09 -2.94
C ASN A 465 -35.23 -44.58 -3.24
N GLY A 466 -34.00 -44.07 -3.39
CA GLY A 466 -33.68 -42.66 -3.52
C GLY A 466 -33.61 -41.94 -2.16
N CYS A 467 -32.55 -41.15 -1.96
CA CYS A 467 -32.44 -40.32 -0.76
C CYS A 467 -33.51 -39.22 -0.76
N HIS A 468 -34.08 -38.92 0.41
CA HIS A 468 -34.95 -37.75 0.58
C HIS A 468 -34.23 -36.46 0.17
N LYS A 469 -34.93 -35.59 -0.56
CA LYS A 469 -34.40 -34.28 -0.95
C LYS A 469 -33.97 -33.50 0.30
N GLY A 470 -32.68 -33.16 0.38
CA GLY A 470 -32.09 -32.42 1.50
C GLY A 470 -31.33 -33.27 2.52
N ILE A 471 -31.23 -34.58 2.32
CA ILE A 471 -30.39 -35.48 3.12
C ILE A 471 -29.29 -36.00 2.21
N ALA A 472 -28.06 -35.52 2.41
CA ALA A 472 -26.89 -35.96 1.67
C ALA A 472 -26.14 -37.01 2.49
N TRP A 473 -25.85 -38.14 1.86
CA TRP A 473 -24.87 -39.14 2.32
C TRP A 473 -23.50 -38.83 1.73
#